data_AF-A0A2T6FYL1-F1
#
_entry.id   AF-A0A2T6FYL1-F1
#
_cell.length_a   1.000
_cell.length_b   1.000
_cell.length_c   1.000
_cell.angle_alpha   90.00
_cell.angle_beta   90.00
_cell.angle_gamma   90.00
#
_symmetry.space_group_name_H-M   'P 1'
#
loop_
_entity.id
_entity.type
_entity.pdbx_description
1 polymer ?
#
loop_
_entity_poly.entity_id
_entity_poly.type
_entity_poly.pdbx_seq_one_letter_code
_entity_poly.pdbx_strand_id
1 'polypeptide(L)'
;METQQYANHRKLDPLFHFVLLWLTLIVLIGAVIYAVRSLIAGEGVSTALLLLGLSVIAAILVMLVRTYALKSQDRAIRAEEQLRHFILTGKPIDPRLSLRQIIALRFAGDQEYPELCHKAAEENMRPDDIKKAIRTWRADHHRL
;
A
#
# COMPACT_ATOMS: atom_id res chain seq x y z
N MET A 1 -11.98 19.44 -3.84
CA MET A 1 -10.91 18.44 -3.62
C MET A 1 -9.60 19.11 -3.96
N GLU A 2 -8.59 19.06 -3.08
CA GLU A 2 -7.28 19.60 -3.42
C GLU A 2 -6.68 18.85 -4.61
N THR A 3 -6.00 19.57 -5.50
CA THR A 3 -5.22 18.98 -6.59
C THR A 3 -4.10 18.13 -5.98
N GLN A 4 -4.06 16.84 -6.33
CA GLN A 4 -2.98 15.96 -5.89
C GLN A 4 -1.66 16.35 -6.55
N GLN A 5 -0.60 16.41 -5.76
CA GLN A 5 0.77 16.71 -6.15
C GLN A 5 1.73 15.86 -5.32
N TYR A 6 3.03 15.94 -5.63
CA TYR A 6 4.07 15.17 -4.94
C TYR A 6 3.99 15.28 -3.40
N ALA A 7 3.65 16.45 -2.87
CA ALA A 7 3.57 16.68 -1.43
C ALA A 7 2.40 15.95 -0.73
N ASN A 8 1.27 15.74 -1.40
CA ASN A 8 0.02 15.27 -0.76
C ASN A 8 -0.55 13.96 -1.37
N HIS A 9 0.17 13.30 -2.29
CA HIS A 9 -0.29 12.04 -2.93
C HIS A 9 -0.40 10.82 -1.99
N ARG A 10 0.10 10.91 -0.76
CA ARG A 10 0.03 9.81 0.23
C ARG A 10 -1.32 9.86 0.93
N LYS A 11 -2.05 8.74 0.90
CA LYS A 11 -3.34 8.59 1.57
C LYS A 11 -3.22 7.67 2.78
N LEU A 12 -3.77 8.10 3.91
CA LEU A 12 -3.94 7.29 5.10
C LEU A 12 -5.44 7.02 5.27
N ASP A 13 -5.79 5.76 5.53
CA ASP A 13 -7.14 5.36 5.91
C ASP A 13 -7.28 5.49 7.45
N PRO A 14 -8.08 6.45 7.96
CA PRO A 14 -8.16 6.68 9.40
C PRO A 14 -8.67 5.49 10.20
N LEU A 15 -9.64 4.75 9.67
CA LEU A 15 -10.22 3.59 10.36
C LEU A 15 -9.19 2.46 10.44
N PHE A 16 -8.42 2.23 9.37
CA PHE A 16 -7.38 1.21 9.41
C PHE A 16 -6.19 1.63 10.30
N HIS A 17 -5.62 2.83 10.08
CA HIS A 17 -4.33 3.22 10.66
C HIS A 17 -4.46 3.75 12.09
N PHE A 18 -5.54 4.46 12.41
CA PHE A 18 -5.69 5.12 13.73
C PHE A 18 -6.67 4.40 14.65
N VAL A 19 -7.52 3.51 14.12
CA VAL A 19 -8.48 2.75 14.94
C VAL A 19 -8.11 1.27 15.00
N LEU A 20 -8.22 0.54 13.88
CA LEU A 20 -8.03 -0.91 13.87
C LEU A 20 -6.64 -1.32 14.34
N LEU A 21 -5.58 -0.71 13.78
CA LEU A 21 -4.20 -1.04 14.14
C LEU A 21 -3.92 -0.81 15.63
N TRP A 22 -4.38 0.31 16.18
CA TRP A 22 -4.19 0.64 17.59
C TRP A 22 -5.00 -0.26 18.52
N LEU A 23 -6.26 -0.55 18.19
CA LEU A 23 -7.08 -1.48 18.96
C LEU A 23 -6.47 -2.88 18.99
N THR A 24 -6.00 -3.37 17.84
CA THR A 24 -5.32 -4.68 17.77
C THR A 24 -4.06 -4.70 18.63
N LEU A 25 -3.27 -3.62 18.63
CA LEU A 25 -2.08 -3.51 19.48
C LEU A 25 -2.43 -3.51 20.98
N ILE A 26 -3.45 -2.74 21.38
CA ILE A 26 -3.92 -2.68 22.78
C ILE A 26 -4.40 -4.06 23.24
N VAL A 27 -5.21 -4.74 22.42
CA VAL A 27 -5.72 -6.09 22.75
C VAL A 27 -4.58 -7.10 22.85
N LEU A 28 -3.61 -7.06 21.94
CA LEU A 28 -2.45 -7.96 21.97
C LEU A 28 -1.61 -7.74 23.24
N ILE A 29 -1.28 -6.48 23.57
CA ILE A 29 -0.53 -6.16 24.79
C ILE A 29 -1.32 -6.59 26.03
N GLY A 30 -2.62 -6.31 26.08
CA GLY A 30 -3.49 -6.72 27.18
C GLY A 30 -3.54 -8.25 27.34
N ALA A 31 -3.63 -8.99 26.24
CA ALA A 31 -3.63 -10.45 26.26
C ALA A 31 -2.29 -11.02 26.73
N VAL A 32 -1.16 -10.42 26.36
CA VAL A 32 0.17 -10.80 26.87
C VAL A 32 0.28 -10.54 28.37
N ILE A 33 -0.13 -9.36 28.85
CA ILE A 33 -0.10 -9.03 30.29
C ILE A 33 -0.99 -10.00 31.07
N TYR A 34 -2.19 -10.29 30.57
CA TYR A 34 -3.10 -11.23 31.19
C TYR A 34 -2.52 -12.65 31.23
N ALA A 35 -1.94 -13.13 30.14
CA ALA A 35 -1.25 -14.42 30.08
C ALA A 35 -0.12 -14.53 31.11
N VAL A 36 0.74 -13.52 31.21
CA VAL A 36 1.84 -13.51 32.20
C VAL A 36 1.28 -13.55 33.63
N ARG A 37 0.25 -12.74 33.94
CA ARG A 37 -0.36 -12.73 35.27
C ARG A 37 -1.02 -14.05 35.63
N SER A 38 -1.76 -14.66 34.71
CA SER A 38 -2.40 -15.96 34.90
C SER A 38 -1.38 -17.08 35.11
N LEU A 39 -0.25 -17.05 34.39
CA LEU A 39 0.84 -18.01 34.59
C LEU A 39 1.49 -17.87 35.98
N ILE A 40 1.69 -16.64 36.46
CA ILE A 40 2.24 -16.39 37.79
C ILE A 40 1.26 -16.82 38.90
N ALA A 41 -0.02 -16.52 38.74
CA ALA A 41 -1.06 -16.86 39.72
C ALA A 41 -1.44 -18.35 39.73
N GLY A 42 -1.16 -19.09 38.65
CA GLY A 42 -1.56 -20.49 38.50
C GLY A 42 -3.05 -20.69 38.18
N GLU A 43 -3.79 -19.60 37.94
CA GLU A 43 -5.24 -19.60 37.71
C GLU A 43 -5.58 -19.01 36.34
N GLY A 44 -6.62 -19.55 35.68
CA GLY A 44 -7.15 -19.01 34.42
C GLY A 44 -6.20 -19.12 33.22
N VAL A 45 -5.16 -19.96 33.30
CA VAL A 45 -4.11 -20.11 32.26
C VAL A 45 -4.71 -20.50 30.91
N SER A 46 -5.68 -21.42 30.88
CA SER A 46 -6.36 -21.84 29.65
C SER A 46 -7.05 -20.68 28.95
N THR A 47 -7.83 -19.88 29.68
CA THR A 47 -8.48 -18.67 29.16
C THR A 47 -7.45 -17.66 28.66
N ALA A 48 -6.35 -17.49 29.38
CA ALA A 48 -5.32 -16.53 29.01
C ALA A 48 -4.59 -16.91 27.71
N LEU A 49 -4.27 -18.20 27.54
CA LEU A 49 -3.70 -18.71 26.29
C LEU A 49 -4.66 -18.62 25.11
N LEU A 50 -5.97 -18.88 25.32
CA LEU A 50 -6.98 -18.71 24.28
C LEU A 50 -7.10 -17.25 23.83
N LEU A 51 -7.15 -16.30 24.77
CA LEU A 51 -7.20 -14.86 24.46
C LEU A 51 -5.93 -14.39 23.75
N LEU A 52 -4.76 -14.85 24.20
CA LEU A 52 -3.50 -14.56 23.52
C LEU A 52 -3.51 -15.11 22.09
N GLY A 53 -3.90 -16.36 21.89
CA GLY A 53 -4.02 -16.98 20.57
C GLY A 53 -4.95 -16.20 19.64
N LEU A 54 -6.14 -15.82 20.12
CA LEU A 54 -7.10 -15.01 19.36
C LEU A 54 -6.53 -13.63 19.00
N SER A 55 -5.82 -12.97 19.92
CA SER A 55 -5.20 -11.67 19.66
C SER A 55 -4.09 -11.75 18.61
N VAL A 56 -3.30 -12.83 18.60
CA VAL A 56 -2.26 -13.09 17.59
C VAL A 56 -2.90 -13.37 16.24
N ILE A 57 -3.96 -14.19 16.18
CA ILE A 57 -4.72 -14.44 14.96
C ILE A 57 -5.27 -13.12 14.40
N ALA A 58 -5.86 -12.27 15.24
CA ALA A 58 -6.36 -10.97 14.83
C ALA A 58 -5.25 -10.07 14.27
N ALA A 59 -4.08 -10.01 14.93
CA ALA A 59 -2.94 -9.25 14.46
C ALA A 59 -2.44 -9.72 13.09
N ILE A 60 -2.35 -11.03 12.88
CA ILE A 60 -1.98 -11.61 11.58
C ILE A 60 -3.03 -11.24 10.51
N LEU A 61 -4.32 -11.34 10.83
CA LEU A 61 -5.40 -10.99 9.90
C LEU A 61 -5.33 -9.53 9.46
N VAL A 62 -5.12 -8.58 10.38
CA VAL A 62 -4.99 -7.15 10.04
C VAL A 62 -3.83 -6.93 9.06
N MET A 63 -2.70 -7.59 9.28
CA MET A 63 -1.52 -7.49 8.39
C MET A 63 -1.76 -8.13 7.02
N LEU A 64 -2.39 -9.31 6.97
CA LEU A 64 -2.68 -10.02 5.72
C LEU A 64 -3.69 -9.26 4.86
N VAL A 65 -4.77 -8.74 5.45
CA VAL A 65 -5.80 -7.98 4.73
C VAL A 65 -5.17 -6.78 4.02
N ARG A 66 -4.34 -5.99 4.71
CA ARG A 66 -3.67 -4.84 4.07
C ARG A 66 -2.70 -5.28 2.98
N THR A 67 -1.93 -6.34 3.23
CA THR A 67 -0.96 -6.86 2.25
C THR A 67 -1.64 -7.35 0.97
N TYR A 68 -2.74 -8.09 1.09
CA TYR A 68 -3.48 -8.62 -0.04
C TYR A 68 -4.19 -7.53 -0.84
N ALA A 69 -4.78 -6.54 -0.15
CA ALA A 69 -5.40 -5.38 -0.80
C ALA A 69 -4.37 -4.60 -1.64
N LEU A 70 -3.20 -4.31 -1.07
CA LEU A 70 -2.12 -3.61 -1.79
C LEU A 70 -1.61 -4.42 -2.98
N LYS A 71 -1.35 -5.73 -2.83
CA LYS A 71 -0.92 -6.59 -3.94
C LYS A 71 -1.97 -6.67 -5.06
N SER A 72 -3.25 -6.71 -4.70
CA SER A 72 -4.33 -6.70 -5.71
C SER A 72 -4.36 -5.39 -6.47
N GLN A 73 -4.27 -4.27 -5.76
CA GLN A 73 -4.23 -2.94 -6.36
C GLN A 73 -3.00 -2.77 -7.25
N ASP A 74 -1.81 -3.21 -6.84
CA ASP A 74 -0.60 -3.11 -7.65
C ASP A 74 -0.72 -3.89 -8.97
N ARG A 75 -1.38 -5.05 -8.97
CA ARG A 75 -1.67 -5.81 -10.20
C ARG A 75 -2.65 -5.08 -11.11
N ALA A 76 -3.70 -4.48 -10.54
CA ALA A 76 -4.66 -3.68 -11.28
C ALA A 76 -3.98 -2.46 -11.93
N ILE A 77 -3.18 -1.70 -11.17
CA ILE A 77 -2.42 -0.55 -11.68
C ILE A 77 -1.51 -0.96 -12.84
N ARG A 78 -0.81 -2.09 -12.74
CA ARG A 78 0.02 -2.58 -13.86
C ARG A 78 -0.81 -2.79 -15.12
N ALA A 79 -1.97 -3.45 -14.99
CA ALA A 79 -2.84 -3.72 -16.14
C ALA A 79 -3.42 -2.42 -16.74
N GLU A 80 -3.88 -1.50 -15.88
CA GLU A 80 -4.41 -0.20 -16.28
C GLU A 80 -3.37 0.65 -17.00
N GLU A 81 -2.16 0.79 -16.44
CA GLU A 81 -1.10 1.60 -17.02
C GLU A 81 -0.49 0.96 -18.28
N GLN A 82 -0.50 -0.38 -18.39
CA GLN A 82 -0.12 -1.08 -19.62
C GLN A 82 -1.14 -0.86 -20.73
N LEU A 83 -2.44 -0.93 -20.44
CA LEU A 83 -3.51 -0.61 -21.38
C LEU A 83 -3.45 0.86 -21.80
N ARG A 84 -3.27 1.77 -20.84
CA ARG A 84 -3.13 3.21 -21.11
C ARG A 84 -1.96 3.51 -22.03
N HIS A 85 -0.79 2.92 -21.77
CA HIS A 85 0.37 3.09 -22.65
C HIS A 85 0.07 2.59 -24.06
N PHE A 86 -0.60 1.44 -24.19
CA PHE A 86 -1.00 0.90 -25.48
C PHE A 86 -2.00 1.79 -26.22
N ILE A 87 -3.00 2.37 -25.54
CA ILE A 87 -3.96 3.30 -26.14
C ILE A 87 -3.25 4.57 -26.66
N LEU A 88 -2.29 5.10 -25.91
CA LEU A 88 -1.59 6.35 -26.26
C LEU A 88 -0.53 6.17 -27.36
N THR A 89 0.09 4.99 -27.45
CA THR A 89 1.29 4.79 -28.30
C THR A 89 1.16 3.66 -29.33
N GLY A 90 0.13 2.81 -29.21
CA GLY A 90 0.00 1.57 -29.97
C GLY A 90 0.99 0.46 -29.56
N LYS A 91 1.77 0.66 -28.48
CA LYS A 91 2.81 -0.29 -28.04
C LYS A 91 2.64 -0.67 -26.57
N PRO A 92 3.01 -1.91 -26.18
CA PRO A 92 3.06 -2.26 -24.76
C PRO A 92 4.08 -1.38 -24.03
N ILE A 93 3.88 -1.23 -22.72
CA ILE A 93 4.84 -0.55 -21.84
C ILE A 93 6.18 -1.30 -21.84
N ASP A 94 7.29 -0.57 -21.68
CA ASP A 94 8.63 -1.16 -21.68
C ASP A 94 8.76 -2.19 -20.53
N PRO A 95 9.10 -3.46 -20.81
CA PRO A 95 9.19 -4.50 -19.80
C PRO A 95 10.34 -4.30 -18.80
N ARG A 96 11.30 -3.41 -19.10
CA ARG A 96 12.36 -3.01 -18.15
C ARG A 96 11.82 -2.21 -16.97
N LEU A 97 10.64 -1.59 -17.11
CA LEU A 97 10.02 -0.83 -16.03
C LEU A 97 9.52 -1.76 -14.92
N SER A 98 10.04 -1.54 -13.72
CA SER A 98 9.58 -2.22 -12.50
C SER A 98 8.16 -1.78 -12.13
N LEU A 99 7.47 -2.63 -11.37
CA LEU A 99 6.14 -2.32 -10.85
C LEU A 99 6.09 -0.99 -10.08
N ARG A 100 7.14 -0.69 -9.30
CA ARG A 100 7.22 0.55 -8.52
C ARG A 100 7.38 1.79 -9.40
N GLN A 101 8.10 1.67 -10.53
CA GLN A 101 8.19 2.76 -11.52
C GLN A 101 6.85 2.96 -12.22
N ILE A 102 6.16 1.89 -12.62
CA ILE A 102 4.81 1.96 -13.21
C ILE A 102 3.83 2.64 -12.25
N ILE A 103 3.85 2.28 -10.96
CA ILE A 103 3.04 2.92 -9.92
C ILE A 103 3.39 4.42 -9.76
N ALA A 104 4.63 4.84 -10.01
CA ALA A 104 4.99 6.25 -10.01
C ALA A 104 4.48 6.97 -11.27
N LEU A 105 4.59 6.35 -12.44
CA LEU A 105 4.17 6.89 -13.73
C LEU A 105 2.65 7.12 -13.81
N ARG A 106 1.84 6.40 -13.03
CA ARG A 106 0.38 6.57 -12.99
C ARG A 106 -0.10 8.00 -12.70
N PHE A 107 0.75 8.79 -12.04
CA PHE A 107 0.47 10.18 -11.68
C PHE A 107 0.79 11.17 -12.81
N ALA A 108 1.48 10.74 -13.86
CA ALA A 108 1.80 11.61 -14.99
C ALA A 108 0.58 11.82 -15.88
N GLY A 109 0.41 13.01 -16.45
CA GLY A 109 -0.66 13.34 -17.40
C GLY A 109 -0.47 12.63 -18.74
N ASP A 110 -1.55 12.42 -19.50
CA ASP A 110 -1.51 11.63 -20.74
C ASP A 110 -0.54 12.19 -21.80
N GLN A 111 -0.34 13.51 -21.83
CA GLN A 111 0.55 14.17 -22.79
C GLN A 111 2.04 13.87 -22.55
N GLU A 112 2.46 13.79 -21.29
CA GLU A 112 3.88 13.54 -20.93
C GLU A 112 4.15 12.07 -20.61
N TYR A 113 3.11 11.26 -20.40
CA TYR A 113 3.23 9.88 -19.94
C TYR A 113 4.08 8.98 -20.85
N PRO A 114 3.89 8.93 -22.19
CA PRO A 114 4.72 8.09 -23.05
C PRO A 114 6.22 8.43 -23.01
N GLU A 115 6.55 9.73 -23.05
CA GLU A 115 7.93 10.21 -23.03
C GLU A 115 8.58 9.92 -21.67
N LEU A 116 7.84 10.13 -20.57
CA LEU A 116 8.33 9.85 -19.22
C LEU A 116 8.52 8.34 -18.98
N CYS A 117 7.66 7.48 -19.53
CA CYS A 117 7.86 6.02 -19.52
C CYS A 117 9.17 5.63 -20.21
N HIS A 118 9.42 6.19 -21.40
CA HIS A 118 10.65 5.92 -22.15
C HIS A 118 11.89 6.40 -21.37
N LYS A 119 11.87 7.64 -20.88
CA LYS A 119 12.96 8.20 -20.06
C LYS A 119 13.22 7.37 -18.80
N ALA A 120 12.17 6.95 -18.09
CA ALA A 120 12.29 6.13 -16.89
C ALA A 120 12.94 4.77 -17.17
N ALA A 121 12.68 4.18 -18.34
CA ALA A 121 13.29 2.92 -18.76
C ALA A 121 14.76 3.09 -19.18
N GLU A 122 15.09 4.14 -19.92
CA GLU A 122 16.45 4.42 -20.40
C GLU A 122 17.39 4.84 -19.25
N GLU A 123 16.95 5.74 -18.38
CA GLU A 123 17.77 6.26 -17.28
C GLU A 123 17.68 5.40 -16.01
N ASN A 124 16.88 4.32 -16.03
CA ASN A 124 16.57 3.49 -14.86
C ASN A 124 16.17 4.33 -13.63
N MET A 125 15.26 5.30 -13.84
CA MET A 125 14.91 6.30 -12.83
C MET A 125 14.29 5.64 -11.59
N ARG A 126 14.62 6.15 -10.39
CA ARG A 126 13.94 5.67 -9.18
C ARG A 126 12.49 6.18 -9.17
N PRO A 127 11.54 5.44 -8.56
CA PRO A 127 10.13 5.86 -8.48
C PRO A 127 9.91 7.26 -7.91
N ASP A 128 10.76 7.70 -6.97
CA ASP A 128 10.69 9.03 -6.39
C ASP A 128 11.08 10.13 -7.38
N ASP A 129 12.12 9.86 -8.17
CA ASP A 129 12.64 10.81 -9.17
C ASP A 129 11.65 10.93 -10.34
N ILE A 130 10.97 9.83 -10.71
CA ILE A 130 9.86 9.86 -11.67
C ILE A 130 8.76 10.82 -11.18
N LYS A 131 8.32 10.70 -9.93
CA LYS A 131 7.24 11.55 -9.40
C LYS A 131 7.62 13.03 -9.35
N LYS A 132 8.90 13.34 -9.11
CA LYS A 132 9.42 14.72 -9.14
C LYS A 132 9.52 15.28 -10.55
N ALA A 133 9.69 14.43 -11.56
CA ALA A 133 9.77 14.83 -12.95
C ALA A 133 8.40 15.14 -13.59
N ILE A 134 7.29 14.72 -12.96
CA ILE A 134 5.92 14.95 -13.45
C ILE A 134 5.58 16.44 -13.41
N ARG A 135 5.18 17.00 -14.56
CA ARG A 135 4.75 18.40 -14.68
C ARG A 135 3.25 18.55 -14.52
N THR A 136 2.48 17.64 -15.12
CA THR A 136 1.03 17.65 -15.12
C THR A 136 0.52 16.46 -14.32
N TRP A 137 0.12 16.72 -13.07
CA TRP A 137 -0.34 15.68 -12.17
C TRP A 137 -1.76 15.19 -12.50
N ARG A 138 -1.90 13.89 -12.74
CA ARG A 138 -3.17 13.17 -12.77
C ARG A 138 -3.48 12.68 -11.35
N ALA A 139 -4.58 13.16 -10.78
CA ALA A 139 -5.01 12.73 -9.46
C ALA A 139 -5.48 11.26 -9.48
N ASP A 140 -5.01 10.49 -8.51
CA ASP A 140 -5.44 9.12 -8.24
C ASP A 140 -6.46 9.13 -7.09
N HIS A 141 -7.74 9.20 -7.46
CA HIS A 141 -8.84 9.20 -6.50
C HIS A 141 -9.27 7.80 -6.06
N HIS A 142 -8.84 6.74 -6.76
CA HIS A 142 -9.27 5.37 -6.54
C HIS A 142 -8.42 4.62 -5.49
N ARG A 143 -7.45 5.30 -4.87
CA ARG A 143 -6.63 4.71 -3.83
C ARG A 143 -7.39 4.58 -2.50
N LEU A 144 -7.34 3.39 -1.88
CA LEU A 144 -7.83 3.09 -0.53
C LEU A 144 -6.70 3.18 0.52
#